data_AF-A0A934CXP8-F1
#
_entry.id   AF-A0A934CXP8-F1
#
_cell.length_a   1.000
_cell.length_b   1.000
_cell.length_c   1.000
_cell.angle_alpha   90.00
_cell.angle_beta   90.00
_cell.angle_gamma   90.00
#
_symmetry.space_group_name_H-M   'P 1'
#
loop_
_entity.id
_entity.type
_entity.pdbx_description
1 polymer ?
#
loop_
_entity_poly.entity_id
_entity_poly.type
_entity_poly.pdbx_seq_one_letter_code
_entity_poly.pdbx_strand_id
1 'polypeptide(L)'
;MASVKVRERGQLTIPISVRKELDLDKEATMSLVKVGDALILTPRKLMGDAVAKKAARAMKKAGLRLQDLLADLEKQRARYNSERYGG
;
A
#
# COMPACT_ATOMS: atom_id res chain seq x y z
N MET A 1 -15.24 25.31 1.20
CA MET A 1 -16.03 24.10 1.48
C MET A 1 -16.75 23.68 0.21
N ALA A 2 -16.68 22.40 -0.16
CA ALA A 2 -17.48 21.85 -1.26
C ALA A 2 -18.57 20.97 -0.65
N SER A 3 -19.85 21.29 -0.89
CA SER A 3 -20.97 20.45 -0.52
C SER A 3 -21.20 19.39 -1.59
N VAL A 4 -21.20 18.11 -1.22
CA VAL A 4 -21.48 16.99 -2.13
C VAL A 4 -22.85 16.40 -1.83
N LYS A 5 -23.61 16.05 -2.86
CA LYS A 5 -24.90 15.39 -2.73
C LYS A 5 -24.72 13.89 -2.71
N VAL A 6 -25.29 13.23 -1.71
CA VAL A 6 -25.39 11.77 -1.68
C VAL A 6 -26.45 11.33 -2.69
N ARG A 7 -26.08 10.39 -3.55
CA ARG A 7 -26.94 9.79 -4.57
C ARG A 7 -27.47 8.44 -4.07
N GLU A 8 -28.01 7.65 -4.99
CA GLU A 8 -28.50 6.31 -4.70
C GLU A 8 -27.42 5.46 -4.01
N ARG A 9 -27.86 4.68 -3.02
CA ARG A 9 -27.02 3.70 -2.29
C ARG A 9 -25.76 4.31 -1.65
N GLY A 10 -25.78 5.60 -1.31
CA GLY A 10 -24.65 6.24 -0.63
C GLY A 10 -23.51 6.67 -1.56
N GLN A 11 -23.71 6.67 -2.88
CA GLN A 11 -22.70 7.15 -3.81
C GLN A 11 -22.45 8.66 -3.65
N LEU A 12 -21.19 9.05 -3.62
CA LEU A 12 -20.74 10.44 -3.52
C LEU A 12 -19.70 10.73 -4.59
N THR A 13 -19.81 11.90 -5.23
CA THR A 13 -18.85 12.33 -6.25
C THR A 13 -17.79 13.21 -5.61
N ILE A 14 -16.52 12.82 -5.72
CA ILE A 14 -15.39 13.63 -5.26
C ILE A 14 -15.11 14.75 -6.29
N PRO A 15 -15.15 16.03 -5.90
CA PRO A 15 -14.84 17.14 -6.80
C PRO A 15 -13.42 17.06 -7.36
N ILE A 16 -13.21 17.64 -8.55
CA ILE A 16 -11.91 17.53 -9.25
C ILE A 16 -10.74 18.16 -8.49
N SER A 17 -10.98 19.22 -7.71
CA SER A 17 -9.98 19.85 -6.85
C SER A 17 -9.42 18.86 -5.82
N VAL A 18 -10.32 18.18 -5.11
CA VAL A 18 -9.97 17.18 -4.08
C VAL A 18 -9.30 15.96 -4.70
N ARG A 19 -9.76 15.50 -5.88
CA ARG A 19 -9.10 14.38 -6.59
C ARG A 19 -7.64 14.69 -6.93
N LYS A 20 -7.35 15.91 -7.40
CA LYS A 20 -5.98 16.32 -7.73
C LYS A 20 -5.10 16.45 -6.49
N GLU A 21 -5.64 17.01 -5.41
CA GLU A 21 -4.91 17.21 -4.16
C GLU A 21 -4.54 15.88 -3.49
N LEU A 22 -5.43 14.89 -3.56
CA LEU A 22 -5.24 13.56 -2.98
C LEU A 22 -4.68 12.53 -3.98
N ASP A 23 -4.35 12.94 -5.21
CA ASP A 23 -3.84 12.08 -6.28
C ASP A 23 -4.72 10.83 -6.52
N LEU A 24 -6.05 11.05 -6.58
CA LEU A 24 -7.03 10.00 -6.76
C LEU A 24 -7.30 9.74 -8.24
N ASP A 25 -7.05 8.51 -8.69
CA ASP A 25 -7.45 8.01 -10.00
C ASP A 25 -8.83 7.30 -9.96
N LYS A 26 -9.21 6.63 -11.06
CA LYS A 26 -10.49 5.93 -11.18
C LYS A 26 -10.56 4.61 -10.40
N GLU A 27 -9.42 4.04 -10.02
CA GLU A 27 -9.31 2.77 -9.29
C GLU A 27 -8.93 2.97 -7.81
N ALA A 28 -8.74 4.23 -7.41
CA ALA A 28 -8.39 4.62 -6.06
C ALA A 28 -9.37 4.04 -5.03
N THR A 29 -8.85 3.20 -4.16
CA THR A 29 -9.60 2.65 -3.03
C THR A 29 -9.52 3.60 -1.84
N MET A 30 -10.66 3.87 -1.20
CA MET A 30 -10.75 4.72 -0.01
C MET A 30 -11.08 3.87 1.22
N SER A 31 -10.46 4.19 2.36
CA SER A 31 -10.92 3.74 3.66
C SER A 31 -11.94 4.75 4.21
N LEU A 32 -13.04 4.25 4.77
CA LEU A 32 -14.11 5.05 5.37
C LEU A 32 -14.19 4.73 6.87
N VAL A 33 -14.14 5.76 7.71
CA VAL A 33 -14.28 5.63 9.16
C VAL A 33 -15.30 6.65 9.65
N LYS A 34 -16.27 6.21 10.48
CA LYS A 34 -17.21 7.11 11.17
C LYS A 34 -16.62 7.55 12.51
N VAL A 35 -16.56 8.86 12.74
CA VAL A 35 -16.11 9.45 14.01
C VAL A 35 -17.20 10.42 14.47
N GLY A 36 -17.96 10.05 15.51
CA GLY A 36 -19.17 10.78 15.89
C GLY A 36 -20.14 10.86 14.72
N ASP A 37 -20.46 12.08 14.29
CA ASP A 37 -21.32 12.38 13.14
C ASP A 37 -20.54 12.71 11.85
N ALA A 38 -19.21 12.57 11.88
CA ALA A 38 -18.35 12.78 10.72
C ALA A 38 -17.99 11.46 10.03
N LEU A 39 -17.82 11.54 8.71
CA LEU A 39 -17.20 10.49 7.89
C LEU A 39 -15.81 10.95 7.46
N ILE A 40 -14.80 10.17 7.80
CA ILE A 40 -13.41 10.38 7.40
C ILE A 40 -13.10 9.41 6.26
N LEU A 41 -12.68 9.98 5.13
CA LEU A 41 -12.26 9.24 3.94
C LEU A 41 -10.76 9.44 3.74
N THR A 42 -10.00 8.35 3.74
CA THR A 42 -8.55 8.40 3.47
C THR A 42 -8.17 7.48 2.31
N PRO A 43 -7.30 7.91 1.38
CA PRO A 43 -6.82 7.03 0.32
C PRO A 43 -6.14 5.81 0.94
N ARG A 44 -6.55 4.62 0.51
CA ARG A 44 -5.93 3.38 0.95
C ARG A 44 -4.62 3.23 0.18
N LYS A 45 -3.50 3.53 0.84
CA LYS A 45 -2.20 3.18 0.28
C LYS A 45 -2.08 1.67 0.20
N LEU A 46 -1.85 1.13 -0.99
CA LEU A 46 -1.52 -0.28 -1.16
C LEU A 46 -0.32 -0.58 -0.25
N MET A 47 -0.48 -1.53 0.68
CA MET A 47 0.60 -1.87 1.62
C MET A 47 1.87 -2.28 0.87
N GLY A 48 1.71 -2.88 -0.33
CA GLY A 48 2.80 -3.21 -1.24
C GLY A 48 3.73 -2.02 -1.53
N ASP A 49 3.20 -0.85 -1.89
CA ASP A 49 4.04 0.32 -2.22
C ASP A 49 4.77 0.88 -1.01
N ALA A 50 4.10 0.90 0.15
CA ALA A 50 4.70 1.36 1.38
C ALA A 50 5.83 0.42 1.84
N VAL A 51 5.60 -0.89 1.71
CA VAL A 51 6.59 -1.93 2.02
C VAL A 51 7.74 -1.89 1.03
N ALA A 52 7.47 -1.78 -0.28
CA ALA A 52 8.49 -1.66 -1.31
C ALA A 52 9.37 -0.41 -1.12
N LYS A 53 8.77 0.75 -0.82
CA LYS A 53 9.52 1.97 -0.50
C LYS A 53 10.39 1.82 0.76
N LYS A 54 9.89 1.14 1.79
CA LYS A 54 10.68 0.85 2.99
C LYS A 54 11.83 -0.12 2.69
N ALA A 55 11.57 -1.18 1.95
CA ALA A 55 12.58 -2.15 1.53
C ALA A 55 13.68 -1.49 0.68
N ALA A 56 13.32 -0.70 -0.33
CA ALA A 56 14.28 0.02 -1.16
C ALA A 56 15.16 0.99 -0.34
N ARG A 57 14.59 1.69 0.65
CA ARG A 57 15.35 2.55 1.56
C ARG A 57 16.32 1.75 2.44
N ALA A 58 15.88 0.60 2.96
CA ALA A 58 16.71 -0.28 3.77
C ALA A 58 17.88 -0.86 2.95
N MET A 59 17.61 -1.33 1.72
CA MET A 59 18.63 -1.82 0.79
C MET A 59 19.69 -0.75 0.50
N LYS A 60 19.24 0.49 0.18
CA LYS A 60 20.16 1.60 -0.10
C LYS A 60 21.04 1.95 1.12
N LYS A 61 20.48 1.94 2.33
CA LYS A 61 21.24 2.18 3.57
C LYS A 61 22.28 1.10 3.85
N ALA A 62 21.95 -0.16 3.53
CA ALA A 62 22.82 -1.30 3.71
C ALA A 62 23.82 -1.51 2.55
N GLY A 63 23.76 -0.68 1.49
CA GLY A 63 24.58 -0.87 0.29
C GLY A 63 24.27 -2.13 -0.51
N LEU A 64 23.08 -2.73 -0.30
CA LEU A 64 22.67 -3.98 -0.91
C LEU A 64 22.02 -3.76 -2.27
N ARG A 65 22.35 -4.61 -3.23
CA ARG A 65 21.67 -4.70 -4.52
C ARG A 65 20.59 -5.77 -4.47
N LEU A 66 19.68 -5.74 -5.44
CA LEU A 66 18.61 -6.73 -5.54
C LEU A 66 19.16 -8.16 -5.68
N GLN A 67 20.24 -8.33 -6.46
CA GLN A 67 20.88 -9.62 -6.67
C GLN A 67 21.39 -10.23 -5.37
N ASP A 68 21.88 -9.41 -4.44
CA ASP A 68 22.41 -9.87 -3.16
C ASP A 68 21.30 -10.47 -2.29
N LEU A 69 20.09 -9.87 -2.32
CA LEU A 69 18.90 -10.41 -1.64
C LEU A 69 18.39 -11.71 -2.28
N LEU A 70 18.37 -11.78 -3.62
CA LEU A 70 17.92 -12.98 -4.34
C LEU A 70 18.86 -14.16 -4.10
N ALA A 71 20.18 -13.92 -4.10
CA ALA A 71 21.17 -14.94 -3.81
C ALA A 71 21.07 -15.44 -2.37
N ASP A 72 20.80 -14.55 -1.40
CA ASP A 72 20.57 -14.96 -0.01
C ASP A 72 19.28 -15.77 0.14
N LEU A 73 18.21 -15.38 -0.56
CA LEU A 73 16.95 -16.12 -0.57
C LEU A 73 17.12 -17.56 -1.08
N GLU A 74 17.92 -17.77 -2.13
CA GLU A 74 18.24 -19.11 -2.64
C GLU A 74 19.00 -19.95 -1.61
N LYS A 75 20.01 -19.36 -0.94
CA LYS A 75 20.74 -20.05 0.14
C LYS A 75 19.83 -20.44 1.30
N GLN A 76 18.95 -19.54 1.72
CA GLN A 76 17.99 -19.80 2.78
C GLN A 76 17.00 -20.90 2.39
N ARG A 77 16.48 -20.89 1.15
CA ARG A 77 15.60 -21.96 0.64
C ARG A 77 16.30 -23.32 0.62
N ALA A 78 17.55 -23.38 0.18
CA ALA A 78 18.34 -24.60 0.21
C ALA A 78 18.53 -25.11 1.65
N ARG A 79 18.85 -24.21 2.59
CA ARG A 79 19.00 -24.54 4.01
C ARG A 79 17.70 -25.04 4.64
N TYR A 80 16.58 -24.35 4.42
CA TYR A 80 15.28 -24.78 4.95
C TYR A 80 14.81 -26.10 4.33
N ASN A 81 15.11 -26.34 3.06
CA ASN A 81 14.80 -27.63 2.43
C ASN A 81 15.63 -28.76 3.05
N SER A 82 16.93 -28.55 3.31
CA SER A 82 17.74 -29.56 4.00
C SER A 82 17.31 -29.76 5.46
N GLU A 83 16.89 -28.70 6.15
CA GLU A 83 16.37 -28.80 7.53
C GLU A 83 15.00 -29.49 7.61
N ARG A 84 14.13 -29.32 6.60
CA ARG A 84 12.78 -29.92 6.58
C ARG A 84 12.69 -31.30 5.95
N TYR A 85 13.58 -31.63 5.01
CA TYR A 85 13.50 -32.87 4.21
C TYR A 85 14.82 -33.66 4.18
N GLY A 86 15.88 -33.21 4.86
CA GLY A 86 17.16 -33.91 4.97
C GLY A 86 17.23 -34.85 6.18
N GLY A 87 16.16 -35.61 6.41
CA GLY A 87 16.12 -36.76 7.32
C GLY A 87 15.85 -38.04 6.54
#